data_AF-A0A3S0HRQ3-F1
#
_entry.id   AF-A0A3S0HRQ3-F1
#
_cell.length_a   1.000
_cell.length_b   1.000
_cell.length_c   1.000
_cell.angle_alpha   90.00
_cell.angle_beta   90.00
_cell.angle_gamma   90.00
#
_symmetry.space_group_name_H-M   'P 1'
#
loop_
_entity.id
_entity.type
_entity.pdbx_description
1 polymer ?
#
loop_
_entity_poly.entity_id
_entity_poly.type
_entity_poly.pdbx_seq_one_letter_code
_entity_poly.pdbx_strand_id
1 'polypeptide(L)'
;MQDDTQPPPFHDDAAPAVTDPARDPGSGHPRPPRREFKARGSFVRRCAGCNLPALNCLCPYRLETQSRARVWLLTHPLEHHKPTNTGRLIRDVLPDTEVFTWYRTAPDARLLALLDDARYAPFVIFPDDHEDYAHRVVGMDAVAERQGEDRIPVFIILDGTWRQARRIFRKSPYLAELPVLPLATERLTRYRLRKPASAAHLCTAEVAVELLRQSGDTQAAGLLDDYFDAFNDSYAASRRHEKLETPSAAMRRLLARRGDAQR
;
A
#
# COMPACT_ATOMS: atom_id res chain seq x y z
N MET A 1 20.97 39.15 -74.68
CA MET A 1 22.33 38.99 -74.11
C MET A 1 22.17 38.17 -72.86
N GLN A 2 22.73 36.97 -72.90
CA GLN A 2 22.87 36.11 -71.74
C GLN A 2 23.70 36.85 -70.70
N ASP A 3 23.28 36.83 -69.44
CA ASP A 3 24.24 36.82 -68.36
C ASP A 3 23.70 35.93 -67.24
N ASP A 4 24.41 34.83 -67.06
CA ASP A 4 24.27 33.88 -65.98
C ASP A 4 24.68 34.57 -64.68
N THR A 5 23.83 34.57 -63.65
CA THR A 5 24.36 34.70 -62.29
C THR A 5 23.51 33.91 -61.30
N GLN A 6 24.13 32.81 -60.89
CA GLN A 6 23.70 31.80 -59.94
C GLN A 6 23.44 32.38 -58.54
N PRO A 7 22.38 31.96 -57.82
CA PRO A 7 22.21 32.34 -56.41
C PRO A 7 23.23 31.60 -55.52
N PRO A 8 23.69 32.21 -54.42
CA PRO A 8 24.72 31.62 -53.55
C PRO A 8 24.16 30.43 -52.75
N PRO A 9 25.04 29.51 -52.30
CA PRO A 9 24.61 28.33 -51.55
C PRO A 9 24.13 28.70 -50.15
N PHE A 10 22.98 28.16 -49.76
CA PHE A 10 22.60 28.05 -48.35
C PHE A 10 23.49 26.99 -47.70
N HIS A 11 24.56 27.42 -47.03
CA HIS A 11 25.25 26.59 -46.04
C HIS A 11 24.51 26.72 -44.71
N ASP A 12 23.61 25.78 -44.47
CA ASP A 12 23.06 25.48 -43.15
C ASP A 12 24.01 24.48 -42.48
N ASP A 13 25.06 24.98 -41.83
CA ASP A 13 26.01 24.17 -41.05
C ASP A 13 26.28 24.84 -39.70
N ALA A 14 25.23 24.98 -38.89
CA ALA A 14 25.39 25.09 -37.45
C ALA A 14 25.28 23.68 -36.84
N ALA A 15 26.41 23.01 -36.71
CA ALA A 15 26.53 21.81 -35.90
C ALA A 15 25.88 22.05 -34.51
N PRO A 16 25.11 21.11 -33.95
CA PRO A 16 24.54 21.30 -32.63
C PRO A 16 25.69 21.43 -31.63
N ALA A 17 25.75 22.58 -30.95
CA ALA A 17 26.70 22.79 -29.87
C ALA A 17 26.57 21.64 -28.87
N VAL A 18 27.62 20.83 -28.77
CA VAL A 18 27.70 19.73 -27.82
C VAL A 18 27.64 20.36 -26.43
N THR A 19 26.44 20.36 -25.83
CA THR A 19 26.24 20.88 -24.48
C THR A 19 26.97 19.96 -23.52
N ASP A 20 28.06 20.43 -22.95
CA ASP A 20 28.79 19.73 -21.88
C ASP A 20 27.80 19.42 -20.74
N PRO A 21 27.46 18.14 -20.48
CA PRO A 21 26.49 17.76 -19.46
C PRO A 21 26.97 18.14 -18.04
N ALA A 22 28.26 18.44 -17.87
CA ALA A 22 28.83 18.92 -16.62
C ALA A 22 28.60 20.42 -16.38
N ARG A 23 28.01 21.16 -17.31
CA ARG A 23 27.78 22.61 -17.18
C ARG A 23 26.31 22.96 -17.33
N ASP A 24 25.91 24.03 -16.66
CA ASP A 24 24.56 24.56 -16.73
C ASP A 24 24.31 25.25 -18.08
N PRO A 25 23.24 24.92 -18.83
CA PRO A 25 23.01 25.47 -20.17
C PRO A 25 22.68 26.95 -20.19
N GLY A 26 22.18 27.52 -19.08
CA GLY A 26 21.81 28.94 -18.99
C GLY A 26 22.95 29.82 -18.48
N SER A 27 23.81 29.29 -17.60
CA SER A 27 24.88 30.06 -16.93
C SER A 27 26.31 29.64 -17.30
N GLY A 28 26.50 28.51 -17.98
CA GLY A 28 27.82 27.97 -18.36
C GLY A 28 28.69 27.51 -17.18
N HIS A 29 28.18 27.63 -15.95
CA HIS A 29 28.88 27.24 -14.73
C HIS A 29 28.92 25.72 -14.56
N PRO A 30 30.02 25.16 -14.00
CA PRO A 30 30.09 23.75 -13.65
C PRO A 30 28.93 23.39 -12.72
N ARG A 31 28.14 22.40 -13.11
CA ARG A 31 27.11 21.83 -12.26
C ARG A 31 27.82 21.24 -11.04
N PRO A 32 27.45 21.64 -9.81
CA PRO A 32 28.04 21.05 -8.62
C PRO A 32 27.80 19.53 -8.65
N PRO A 33 28.77 18.72 -8.18
CA PRO A 33 28.64 17.27 -8.21
C PRO A 33 27.34 16.87 -7.50
N ARG A 34 26.47 16.14 -8.21
CA ARG A 34 25.22 15.62 -7.65
C ARG A 34 25.58 14.60 -6.58
N ARG A 35 25.64 15.06 -5.33
CA ARG A 35 25.77 14.16 -4.18
C ARG A 35 24.51 13.30 -4.14
N GLU A 36 24.69 11.99 -4.09
CA GLU A 36 23.57 11.04 -3.99
C GLU A 36 22.63 11.45 -2.84
N PHE A 37 21.33 11.49 -3.13
CA PHE A 37 20.33 11.80 -2.11
C PHE A 37 20.20 10.63 -1.13
N LYS A 38 20.90 10.71 0.00
CA LYS A 38 20.79 9.73 1.08
C LYS A 38 19.60 10.06 1.97
N ALA A 39 18.49 9.36 1.76
CA ALA A 39 17.31 9.46 2.62
C ALA A 39 17.65 9.03 4.07
N ARG A 40 16.89 9.54 5.05
CA ARG A 40 17.05 9.13 6.46
C ARG A 40 16.88 7.62 6.59
N GLY A 41 17.83 6.96 7.25
CA GLY A 41 17.82 5.51 7.42
C GLY A 41 18.32 4.71 6.21
N SER A 42 19.00 5.37 5.25
CA SER A 42 19.64 4.73 4.08
C SER A 42 20.76 3.75 4.44
N PHE A 43 21.43 3.95 5.59
CA PHE A 43 22.48 3.04 6.08
C PHE A 43 21.96 1.86 6.90
N VAL A 44 20.65 1.80 7.16
CA VAL A 44 20.09 0.72 7.97
C VAL A 44 20.09 -0.57 7.15
N ARG A 45 20.82 -1.59 7.62
CA ARG A 45 20.75 -2.94 7.05
C ARG A 45 19.36 -3.52 7.32
N ARG A 46 18.61 -3.81 6.26
CA ARG A 46 17.24 -4.32 6.34
C ARG A 46 17.18 -5.80 6.01
N CYS A 47 16.24 -6.51 6.64
CA CYS A 47 15.90 -7.88 6.28
C CYS A 47 15.30 -7.89 4.85
N ALA A 48 15.74 -8.82 4.00
CA ALA A 48 15.21 -8.96 2.65
C ALA A 48 13.73 -9.40 2.61
N GLY A 49 13.27 -10.14 3.62
CA GLY A 49 11.88 -10.61 3.71
C GLY A 49 10.92 -9.53 4.21
N CYS A 50 11.16 -9.00 5.41
CA CYS A 50 10.24 -8.03 6.03
C CYS A 50 10.69 -6.57 5.90
N ASN A 51 11.80 -6.23 5.25
CA ASN A 51 12.27 -4.84 5.05
C ASN A 51 12.42 -3.98 6.35
N LEU A 52 12.32 -4.60 7.53
CA LEU A 52 12.63 -3.99 8.82
C LEU A 52 14.14 -4.04 9.07
N PRO A 53 14.66 -3.19 9.96
CA PRO A 53 16.05 -3.27 10.40
C PRO A 53 16.37 -4.69 10.86
N ALA A 54 17.47 -5.27 10.35
CA ALA A 54 17.83 -6.67 10.62
C ALA A 54 17.98 -6.97 12.11
N LEU A 55 18.25 -5.95 12.93
CA LEU A 55 18.31 -6.00 14.39
C LEU A 55 17.04 -6.55 15.03
N ASN A 56 15.86 -6.13 14.55
CA ASN A 56 14.55 -6.57 15.04
C ASN A 56 13.71 -7.07 13.85
N CYS A 57 14.22 -8.12 13.21
CA CYS A 57 13.55 -8.78 12.09
C CYS A 57 12.18 -9.33 12.54
N LEU A 58 11.15 -9.13 11.71
CA LEU A 58 9.78 -9.58 12.00
C LEU A 58 9.46 -10.95 11.40
N CYS A 59 10.28 -11.47 10.48
CA CYS A 59 10.08 -12.77 9.83
C CYS A 59 9.90 -13.94 10.82
N PRO A 60 10.58 -14.00 11.98
CA PRO A 60 10.35 -15.05 12.98
C PRO A 60 8.91 -15.10 13.52
N TYR A 61 8.12 -14.05 13.36
CA TYR A 61 6.74 -13.97 13.86
C TYR A 61 5.69 -14.02 12.75
N ARG A 62 6.10 -14.16 11.48
CA ARG A 62 5.16 -14.28 10.35
C ARG A 62 4.43 -15.62 10.43
N LEU A 63 3.11 -15.58 10.38
CA LEU A 63 2.26 -16.76 10.26
C LEU A 63 1.19 -16.47 9.21
N GLU A 64 0.84 -17.50 8.46
CA GLU A 64 -0.17 -17.43 7.42
C GLU A 64 -1.47 -18.09 7.92
N THR A 65 -2.59 -17.56 7.46
CA THR A 65 -3.93 -18.08 7.74
C THR A 65 -4.82 -17.85 6.52
N GLN A 66 -5.88 -18.65 6.44
CA GLN A 66 -6.92 -18.47 5.46
C GLN A 66 -8.04 -17.58 6.00
N SER A 67 -8.80 -17.00 5.10
CA SER A 67 -9.99 -16.19 5.39
C SER A 67 -11.02 -16.42 4.29
N ARG A 68 -12.31 -16.41 4.67
CA ARG A 68 -13.42 -16.47 3.72
C ARG A 68 -13.47 -15.22 2.87
N ALA A 69 -13.27 -14.05 3.47
CA ALA A 69 -13.07 -12.82 2.75
C ALA A 69 -11.66 -12.73 2.15
N ARG A 70 -11.54 -12.13 0.98
CA ARG A 70 -10.25 -11.73 0.39
C ARG A 70 -10.00 -10.26 0.67
N VAL A 71 -8.73 -9.89 0.68
CA VAL A 71 -8.31 -8.48 0.72
C VAL A 71 -7.58 -8.15 -0.55
N TRP A 72 -8.01 -7.10 -1.25
CA TRP A 72 -7.31 -6.53 -2.38
C TRP A 72 -6.82 -5.13 -2.00
N LEU A 73 -5.52 -4.91 -2.15
CA LEU A 73 -4.91 -3.60 -1.91
C LEU A 73 -4.78 -2.87 -3.24
N LEU A 74 -5.44 -1.72 -3.34
CA LEU A 74 -5.20 -0.78 -4.43
C LEU A 74 -4.24 0.30 -3.93
N THR A 75 -2.95 0.07 -4.12
CA THR A 75 -1.87 0.81 -3.49
C THR A 75 -1.38 1.97 -4.35
N HIS A 76 -1.23 3.15 -3.75
CA HIS A 76 -0.61 4.28 -4.43
C HIS A 76 0.90 3.99 -4.69
N PRO A 77 1.46 4.30 -5.88
CA PRO A 77 2.83 3.90 -6.25
C PRO A 77 3.92 4.30 -5.25
N LEU A 78 3.78 5.49 -4.65
CA LEU A 78 4.71 6.02 -3.63
C LEU A 78 4.74 5.23 -2.32
N GLU A 79 3.82 4.30 -2.09
CA GLU A 79 3.71 3.55 -0.84
C GLU A 79 4.48 2.23 -0.86
N HIS A 80 4.72 1.61 -2.02
CA HIS A 80 5.36 0.29 -2.13
C HIS A 80 6.72 0.21 -1.44
N HIS A 81 7.52 1.27 -1.51
CA HIS A 81 8.86 1.29 -0.94
C HIS A 81 8.92 1.84 0.49
N LYS A 82 7.77 2.19 1.09
CA LYS A 82 7.74 2.71 2.46
C LYS A 82 7.86 1.54 3.44
N PRO A 83 8.93 1.46 4.26
CA PRO A 83 9.06 0.39 5.26
C PRO A 83 7.98 0.46 6.34
N THR A 84 7.27 1.59 6.42
CA THR A 84 6.15 1.84 7.32
C THR A 84 4.78 1.53 6.69
N ASN A 85 4.69 1.20 5.41
CA ASN A 85 3.41 0.76 4.83
C ASN A 85 2.95 -0.51 5.56
N THR A 86 1.73 -0.50 6.07
CA THR A 86 1.18 -1.62 6.85
C THR A 86 0.34 -2.58 6.00
N GLY A 87 -0.02 -2.21 4.77
CA GLY A 87 -0.73 -3.09 3.84
C GLY A 87 0.03 -4.38 3.55
N ARG A 88 1.37 -4.33 3.49
CA ARG A 88 2.21 -5.53 3.35
C ARG A 88 2.00 -6.57 4.47
N LEU A 89 1.61 -6.14 5.68
CA LEU A 89 1.41 -7.06 6.80
C LEU A 89 0.18 -7.93 6.57
N ILE A 90 -0.79 -7.42 5.81
CA ILE A 90 -1.97 -8.17 5.39
C ILE A 90 -1.53 -9.32 4.49
N ARG A 91 -0.72 -9.06 3.46
CA ARG A 91 -0.18 -10.11 2.57
C ARG A 91 0.69 -11.12 3.30
N ASP A 92 1.43 -10.69 4.32
CA ASP A 92 2.27 -11.56 5.14
C ASP A 92 1.45 -12.59 5.95
N VAL A 93 0.19 -12.26 6.24
CA VAL A 93 -0.74 -13.07 7.06
C VAL A 93 -1.79 -13.79 6.21
N LEU A 94 -2.29 -13.13 5.17
CA LEU A 94 -3.27 -13.62 4.22
C LEU A 94 -2.59 -13.76 2.86
N PRO A 95 -2.05 -14.95 2.52
CA PRO A 95 -1.22 -15.15 1.32
C PRO A 95 -1.99 -14.89 0.02
N ASP A 96 -3.32 -15.05 0.05
CA ASP A 96 -4.22 -14.78 -1.09
C ASP A 96 -4.62 -13.29 -1.22
N THR A 97 -3.95 -12.41 -0.47
CA THR A 97 -4.10 -10.96 -0.62
C THR A 97 -3.49 -10.52 -1.95
N GLU A 98 -4.29 -9.86 -2.77
CA GLU A 98 -3.82 -9.28 -4.02
C GLU A 98 -3.40 -7.83 -3.84
N VAL A 99 -2.31 -7.43 -4.50
CA VAL A 99 -1.81 -6.06 -4.46
C VAL A 99 -1.74 -5.52 -5.88
N PHE A 100 -2.39 -4.40 -6.11
CA PHE A 100 -2.44 -3.69 -7.39
C PHE A 100 -1.83 -2.31 -7.21
N THR A 101 -1.00 -1.89 -8.16
CA THR A 101 -0.50 -0.51 -8.18
C THR A 101 -1.52 0.38 -8.88
N TRP A 102 -1.96 1.43 -8.21
CA TRP A 102 -2.90 2.38 -8.78
C TRP A 102 -2.21 3.34 -9.75
N TYR A 103 -2.68 3.35 -11.00
CA TYR A 103 -2.41 4.42 -11.95
C TYR A 103 -3.73 5.01 -12.45
N ARG A 104 -3.82 6.34 -12.45
CA ARG A 104 -5.04 7.07 -12.85
C ARG A 104 -5.51 6.73 -14.26
N THR A 105 -4.59 6.51 -15.19
CA THR A 105 -4.88 6.38 -16.64
C THR A 105 -4.55 5.00 -17.20
N ALA A 106 -4.01 4.11 -16.38
CA ALA A 106 -3.58 2.77 -16.79
C ALA A 106 -3.92 1.76 -15.68
N PRO A 107 -5.21 1.46 -15.48
CA PRO A 107 -5.62 0.47 -14.50
C PRO A 107 -4.96 -0.88 -14.76
N ASP A 108 -4.68 -1.62 -13.70
CA ASP A 108 -4.12 -2.97 -13.80
C ASP A 108 -5.16 -3.90 -14.47
N ALA A 109 -4.80 -4.51 -15.60
CA ALA A 109 -5.70 -5.39 -16.34
C ALA A 109 -6.17 -6.59 -15.50
N ARG A 110 -5.34 -7.07 -14.57
CA ARG A 110 -5.69 -8.18 -13.67
C ARG A 110 -6.74 -7.74 -12.64
N LEU A 111 -6.68 -6.50 -12.16
CA LEU A 111 -7.72 -5.96 -11.28
C LEU A 111 -9.06 -5.93 -12.01
N LEU A 112 -9.08 -5.42 -13.25
CA LEU A 112 -10.31 -5.35 -14.05
C LEU A 112 -10.91 -6.74 -14.28
N ALA A 113 -10.08 -7.71 -14.70
CA ALA A 113 -10.53 -9.08 -14.90
C ALA A 113 -11.10 -9.73 -13.63
N LEU A 114 -10.53 -9.43 -12.46
CA LEU A 114 -11.02 -9.94 -11.18
C LEU A 114 -12.31 -9.24 -10.72
N LEU A 115 -12.50 -7.96 -11.06
CA LEU A 115 -13.75 -7.24 -10.78
C LEU A 115 -14.92 -7.80 -11.61
N ASP A 116 -14.66 -8.29 -12.82
CA ASP A 116 -15.65 -8.88 -13.71
C ASP A 116 -15.97 -10.35 -13.38
N ASP A 117 -15.18 -10.99 -12.51
CA ASP A 117 -15.36 -12.39 -12.15
C ASP A 117 -16.48 -12.57 -11.10
N ALA A 118 -17.56 -13.23 -11.52
CA ALA A 118 -18.77 -13.43 -10.74
C ALA A 118 -18.56 -14.14 -9.39
N ARG A 119 -17.45 -14.88 -9.24
CA ARG A 119 -17.08 -15.54 -7.97
C ARG A 119 -16.81 -14.53 -6.87
N TYR A 120 -16.34 -13.34 -7.21
CA TYR A 120 -15.99 -12.30 -6.24
C TYR A 120 -17.14 -11.32 -6.03
N ALA A 121 -17.31 -10.89 -4.79
CA ALA A 121 -18.20 -9.82 -4.40
C ALA A 121 -17.37 -8.66 -3.80
N PRO A 122 -16.88 -7.73 -4.64
CA PRO A 122 -16.02 -6.64 -4.19
C PRO A 122 -16.78 -5.51 -3.50
N PHE A 123 -16.22 -5.04 -2.38
CA PHE A 123 -16.65 -3.88 -1.62
C PHE A 123 -15.49 -2.90 -1.51
N VAL A 124 -15.70 -1.65 -1.91
CA VAL A 124 -14.68 -0.61 -1.74
C VAL A 124 -14.78 -0.03 -0.34
N ILE A 125 -13.68 -0.11 0.41
CA ILE A 125 -13.63 0.37 1.79
C ILE A 125 -13.40 1.87 1.77
N PHE A 126 -14.44 2.63 2.09
CA PHE A 126 -14.41 4.08 2.05
C PHE A 126 -15.48 4.68 2.98
N PRO A 127 -15.24 5.84 3.63
CA PRO A 127 -16.24 6.42 4.53
C PRO A 127 -17.52 6.84 3.84
N ASP A 128 -18.62 6.76 4.58
CA ASP A 128 -19.89 7.37 4.24
C ASP A 128 -19.88 8.86 4.67
N ASP A 129 -19.25 9.71 3.86
CA ASP A 129 -19.06 11.14 4.16
C ASP A 129 -19.49 12.08 3.02
N HIS A 130 -20.16 11.57 1.97
CA HIS A 130 -20.51 12.36 0.79
C HIS A 130 -21.76 11.84 0.04
N GLU A 131 -22.61 12.76 -0.39
CA GLU A 131 -23.89 12.45 -1.06
C GLU A 131 -23.73 11.75 -2.42
N ASP A 132 -22.70 12.12 -3.20
CA ASP A 132 -22.40 11.55 -4.54
C ASP A 132 -22.41 10.01 -4.61
N TYR A 133 -22.14 9.31 -3.51
CA TYR A 133 -22.13 7.85 -3.47
C TYR A 133 -22.97 7.25 -2.34
N ALA A 134 -23.76 8.05 -1.63
CA ALA A 134 -24.61 7.58 -0.54
C ALA A 134 -25.57 6.46 -0.99
N HIS A 135 -26.05 6.52 -2.24
CA HIS A 135 -26.95 5.54 -2.84
C HIS A 135 -26.37 4.11 -2.96
N ARG A 136 -25.05 3.95 -2.87
CA ARG A 136 -24.35 2.65 -2.96
C ARG A 136 -23.59 2.30 -1.67
N VAL A 137 -23.82 3.05 -0.59
CA VAL A 137 -23.32 2.72 0.75
C VAL A 137 -24.10 1.53 1.29
N VAL A 138 -23.39 0.52 1.79
CA VAL A 138 -23.97 -0.71 2.34
C VAL A 138 -23.38 -1.04 3.71
N GLY A 139 -24.07 -1.89 4.48
CA GLY A 139 -23.56 -2.41 5.74
C GLY A 139 -22.84 -3.76 5.61
N MET A 140 -22.42 -4.30 6.76
CA MET A 140 -21.79 -5.62 6.86
C MET A 140 -22.80 -6.77 6.61
N ASP A 141 -24.09 -6.50 6.74
CA ASP A 141 -25.18 -7.38 6.31
C ASP A 141 -25.07 -7.75 4.82
N ALA A 142 -24.77 -6.78 3.96
CA ALA A 142 -24.54 -7.04 2.54
C ALA A 142 -23.34 -7.98 2.30
N VAL A 143 -22.32 -7.95 3.17
CA VAL A 143 -21.19 -8.89 3.10
C VAL A 143 -21.65 -10.31 3.42
N ALA A 144 -22.45 -10.47 4.49
CA ALA A 144 -23.00 -11.76 4.89
C ALA A 144 -23.95 -12.35 3.83
N GLU A 145 -24.78 -11.51 3.20
CA GLU A 145 -25.64 -11.91 2.08
C GLU A 145 -24.84 -12.51 0.93
N ARG A 146 -23.76 -11.82 0.50
CA ARG A 146 -22.89 -12.34 -0.58
C ARG A 146 -22.20 -13.65 -0.22
N GLN A 147 -21.84 -13.84 1.06
CA GLN A 147 -21.33 -15.13 1.52
C GLN A 147 -22.39 -16.23 1.45
N GLY A 148 -23.67 -15.90 1.68
CA GLY A 148 -24.80 -16.83 1.53
C GLY A 148 -25.12 -17.20 0.08
N GLU A 149 -24.73 -16.34 -0.88
CA GLU A 149 -24.81 -16.60 -2.32
C GLU A 149 -23.62 -17.42 -2.86
N ASP A 150 -22.81 -18.04 -2.01
CA ASP A 150 -21.56 -18.73 -2.36
C ASP A 150 -20.54 -17.86 -3.11
N ARG A 151 -20.63 -16.53 -2.98
CA ARG A 151 -19.64 -15.59 -3.52
C ARG A 151 -18.60 -15.26 -2.47
N ILE A 152 -17.38 -14.99 -2.94
CA ILE A 152 -16.22 -14.67 -2.11
C ILE A 152 -16.22 -13.15 -1.86
N PRO A 153 -16.47 -12.66 -0.64
CA PRO A 153 -16.37 -11.23 -0.38
C PRO A 153 -14.94 -10.74 -0.56
N VAL A 154 -14.79 -9.54 -1.12
CA VAL A 154 -13.49 -8.92 -1.33
C VAL A 154 -13.50 -7.51 -0.77
N PHE A 155 -12.61 -7.26 0.20
CA PHE A 155 -12.38 -5.92 0.71
C PHE A 155 -11.31 -5.22 -0.12
N ILE A 156 -11.72 -4.24 -0.94
CA ILE A 156 -10.81 -3.39 -1.69
C ILE A 156 -10.39 -2.22 -0.79
N ILE A 157 -9.20 -2.32 -0.22
CA ILE A 157 -8.63 -1.28 0.65
C ILE A 157 -7.72 -0.37 -0.16
N LEU A 158 -8.00 0.93 -0.10
CA LEU A 158 -7.22 1.95 -0.79
C LEU A 158 -5.96 2.30 0.03
N ASP A 159 -4.83 1.72 -0.37
CA ASP A 159 -3.61 1.76 0.44
C ASP A 159 -2.75 2.99 0.12
N GLY A 160 -2.79 3.95 1.04
CA GLY A 160 -1.93 5.12 1.08
C GLY A 160 -2.36 6.14 2.12
N THR A 161 -1.78 7.33 2.08
CA THR A 161 -2.26 8.44 2.92
C THR A 161 -3.72 8.76 2.62
N TRP A 162 -4.44 9.35 3.59
CA TRP A 162 -5.84 9.76 3.41
C TRP A 162 -6.09 10.54 2.11
N ARG A 163 -5.21 11.50 1.79
CA ARG A 163 -5.27 12.27 0.54
C ARG A 163 -5.08 11.41 -0.71
N GLN A 164 -4.21 10.39 -0.65
CA GLN A 164 -4.02 9.45 -1.75
C GLN A 164 -5.23 8.52 -1.88
N ALA A 165 -5.76 7.96 -0.80
CA ALA A 165 -6.94 7.11 -0.81
C ALA A 165 -8.16 7.84 -1.41
N ARG A 166 -8.49 9.06 -0.95
CA ARG A 166 -9.56 9.89 -1.56
C ARG A 166 -9.33 10.15 -3.06
N ARG A 167 -8.07 10.30 -3.47
CA ARG A 167 -7.71 10.48 -4.89
C ARG A 167 -7.92 9.19 -5.68
N ILE A 168 -7.46 8.05 -5.16
CA ILE A 168 -7.66 6.73 -5.77
C ILE A 168 -9.15 6.52 -5.99
N PHE A 169 -9.97 6.65 -4.94
CA PHE A 169 -11.43 6.47 -5.00
C PHE A 169 -12.06 7.33 -6.11
N ARG A 170 -11.85 8.65 -6.07
CA ARG A 170 -12.43 9.60 -7.03
C ARG A 170 -11.92 9.47 -8.45
N LYS A 171 -10.71 8.92 -8.65
CA LYS A 171 -10.05 8.84 -9.96
C LYS A 171 -9.94 7.42 -10.48
N SER A 172 -10.80 6.52 -10.00
CA SER A 172 -10.89 5.13 -10.48
C SER A 172 -12.33 4.84 -10.91
N PRO A 173 -12.68 5.12 -12.18
CA PRO A 173 -14.04 4.89 -12.69
C PRO A 173 -14.52 3.44 -12.52
N TYR A 174 -13.60 2.48 -12.58
CA TYR A 174 -13.87 1.05 -12.34
C TYR A 174 -14.29 0.72 -10.89
N LEU A 175 -14.27 1.68 -9.96
CA LEU A 175 -14.80 1.52 -8.60
C LEU A 175 -16.18 2.19 -8.43
N ALA A 176 -16.71 2.87 -9.45
CA ALA A 176 -17.90 3.72 -9.34
C ALA A 176 -19.16 2.92 -9.00
N GLU A 177 -19.30 1.73 -9.57
CA GLU A 177 -20.48 0.88 -9.38
C GLU A 177 -20.36 -0.08 -8.18
N LEU A 178 -19.19 -0.14 -7.53
CA LEU A 178 -18.98 -1.08 -6.43
C LEU A 178 -19.71 -0.61 -5.16
N PRO A 179 -20.26 -1.52 -4.33
CA PRO A 179 -20.79 -1.13 -3.03
C PRO A 179 -19.69 -0.49 -2.17
N VAL A 180 -20.01 0.64 -1.53
CA VAL A 180 -19.14 1.33 -0.58
C VAL A 180 -19.43 0.78 0.80
N LEU A 181 -18.42 0.17 1.43
CA LEU A 181 -18.52 -0.35 2.79
C LEU A 181 -17.73 0.57 3.74
N PRO A 182 -18.41 1.41 4.54
CA PRO A 182 -17.76 2.22 5.55
C PRO A 182 -17.27 1.34 6.70
N LEU A 183 -16.14 1.74 7.30
CA LEU A 183 -15.63 1.06 8.48
C LEU A 183 -16.31 1.61 9.74
N ALA A 184 -17.28 0.88 10.27
CA ALA A 184 -17.93 1.22 11.53
C ALA A 184 -17.11 0.67 12.71
N THR A 185 -16.30 1.50 13.37
CA THR A 185 -15.51 1.06 14.53
C THR A 185 -15.20 2.21 15.48
N GLU A 186 -15.20 1.91 16.79
CA GLU A 186 -14.75 2.84 17.84
C GLU A 186 -13.26 2.69 18.14
N ARG A 187 -12.57 1.73 17.49
CA ARG A 187 -11.15 1.49 17.72
C ARG A 187 -10.33 2.72 17.36
N LEU A 188 -9.47 3.12 18.29
CA LEU A 188 -8.44 4.13 18.04
C LEU A 188 -7.16 3.45 17.54
N THR A 189 -6.45 4.13 16.64
CA THR A 189 -5.22 3.62 16.07
C THR A 189 -4.14 3.45 17.13
N ARG A 190 -3.49 2.30 17.09
CA ARG A 190 -2.29 1.97 17.89
C ARG A 190 -1.03 2.12 17.04
N TYR A 191 -1.17 2.60 15.81
CA TYR A 191 -0.07 2.78 14.88
C TYR A 191 0.84 3.95 15.29
N ARG A 192 2.08 3.64 15.65
CA ARG A 192 3.00 4.64 16.22
C ARG A 192 3.99 5.23 15.21
N LEU A 193 4.02 4.73 13.97
CA LEU A 193 5.08 5.05 13.02
C LEU A 193 4.76 6.22 12.08
N ARG A 194 3.48 6.52 11.88
CA ARG A 194 3.02 7.72 11.18
C ARG A 194 2.05 8.45 12.09
N LYS A 195 2.07 9.79 12.06
CA LYS A 195 1.09 10.60 12.76
C LYS A 195 -0.24 10.53 11.98
N PRO A 196 -1.31 9.96 12.54
CA PRO A 196 -2.61 9.97 11.88
C PRO A 196 -3.21 11.39 11.95
N ALA A 197 -4.16 11.70 11.08
CA ALA A 197 -4.88 12.97 11.15
C ALA A 197 -5.87 13.01 12.34
N SER A 198 -6.34 11.86 12.80
CA SER A 198 -7.16 11.67 14.01
C SER A 198 -6.86 10.29 14.60
N ALA A 199 -7.06 10.10 15.90
CA ALA A 199 -6.93 8.78 16.52
C ALA A 199 -7.93 7.75 15.94
N ALA A 200 -9.05 8.21 15.37
CA ALA A 200 -10.01 7.35 14.68
C ALA A 200 -9.55 6.92 13.26
N HIS A 201 -8.49 7.52 12.71
CA HIS A 201 -7.97 7.16 11.38
C HIS A 201 -6.99 6.00 11.49
N LEU A 202 -7.54 4.80 11.38
CA LEU A 202 -6.80 3.53 11.35
C LEU A 202 -5.87 3.43 10.14
N CYS A 203 -4.75 2.73 10.29
CA CYS A 203 -3.88 2.39 9.16
C CYS A 203 -4.43 1.19 8.35
N THR A 204 -3.87 0.93 7.16
CA THR A 204 -4.32 -0.13 6.25
C THR A 204 -4.49 -1.50 6.93
N ALA A 205 -3.50 -1.94 7.73
CA ALA A 205 -3.60 -3.20 8.47
C ALA A 205 -4.71 -3.19 9.53
N GLU A 206 -4.89 -2.11 10.28
CA GLU A 206 -5.93 -2.00 11.29
C GLU A 206 -7.34 -2.02 10.67
N VAL A 207 -7.51 -1.37 9.51
CA VAL A 207 -8.74 -1.45 8.71
C VAL A 207 -9.04 -2.91 8.33
N ALA A 208 -8.04 -3.63 7.81
CA ALA A 208 -8.21 -5.05 7.46
C ALA A 208 -8.54 -5.93 8.68
N VAL A 209 -7.87 -5.73 9.81
CA VAL A 209 -8.18 -6.44 11.07
C VAL A 209 -9.64 -6.27 11.44
N GLU A 210 -10.14 -5.04 11.35
CA GLU A 210 -11.50 -4.74 11.77
C GLU A 210 -12.54 -5.31 10.82
N LEU A 211 -12.33 -5.22 9.50
CA LEU A 211 -13.21 -5.83 8.51
C LEU A 211 -13.27 -7.35 8.66
N LEU A 212 -12.12 -8.02 8.82
CA LEU A 212 -12.06 -9.46 9.05
C LEU A 212 -12.80 -9.86 10.33
N ARG A 213 -12.71 -9.06 11.39
CA ARG A 213 -13.43 -9.33 12.64
C ARG A 213 -14.94 -9.21 12.43
N GLN A 214 -15.38 -8.16 11.75
CA GLN A 214 -16.79 -7.90 11.49
C GLN A 214 -17.41 -8.89 10.50
N SER A 215 -16.62 -9.44 9.57
CA SER A 215 -17.05 -10.50 8.63
C SER A 215 -17.00 -11.92 9.21
N GLY A 216 -16.64 -12.07 10.49
CA GLY A 216 -16.55 -13.36 11.18
C GLY A 216 -15.22 -14.11 11.01
N ASP A 217 -14.27 -13.58 10.24
CA ASP A 217 -12.90 -14.09 10.07
C ASP A 217 -12.00 -13.77 11.29
N THR A 218 -12.49 -14.10 12.49
CA THR A 218 -11.90 -13.70 13.78
C THR A 218 -10.48 -14.25 14.00
N GLN A 219 -10.18 -15.46 13.51
CA GLN A 219 -8.83 -16.03 13.58
C GLN A 219 -7.84 -15.21 12.74
N ALA A 220 -8.21 -14.88 11.50
CA ALA A 220 -7.39 -14.06 10.61
C ALA A 220 -7.20 -12.64 11.18
N ALA A 221 -8.28 -12.05 11.67
CA ALA A 221 -8.24 -10.75 12.34
C ALA A 221 -7.28 -10.75 13.53
N GLY A 222 -7.37 -11.75 14.41
CA GLY A 222 -6.53 -11.87 15.60
C GLY A 222 -5.06 -12.06 15.27
N LEU A 223 -4.76 -12.90 14.26
CA LEU A 223 -3.37 -13.14 13.83
C LEU A 223 -2.74 -11.89 13.21
N LEU A 224 -3.49 -11.18 12.37
CA LEU A 224 -3.04 -9.92 11.77
C LEU A 224 -2.86 -8.81 12.82
N ASP A 225 -3.74 -8.71 13.83
CA ASP A 225 -3.64 -7.72 14.92
C ASP A 225 -2.39 -7.99 15.79
N ASP A 226 -2.12 -9.27 16.11
CA ASP A 226 -0.90 -9.68 16.81
C ASP A 226 0.36 -9.38 15.98
N TYR A 227 0.34 -9.67 14.68
CA TYR A 227 1.47 -9.40 13.79
C TYR A 227 1.73 -7.89 13.64
N PHE A 228 0.68 -7.09 13.61
CA PHE A 228 0.75 -5.63 13.60
C PHE A 228 1.34 -5.06 14.90
N ASP A 229 1.01 -5.63 16.06
CA ASP A 229 1.64 -5.25 17.32
C ASP A 229 3.14 -5.57 17.36
N ALA A 230 3.50 -6.79 16.95
CA ALA A 230 4.91 -7.18 16.83
C ALA A 230 5.68 -6.26 15.86
N PHE A 231 5.05 -5.80 14.78
CA PHE A 231 5.60 -4.81 13.86
C PHE A 231 5.86 -3.47 14.54
N ASN A 232 4.89 -2.93 15.28
CA ASN A 232 5.04 -1.67 16.01
C ASN A 232 6.18 -1.75 17.04
N ASP A 233 6.24 -2.84 17.82
CA ASP A 233 7.29 -3.06 18.82
C ASP A 233 8.68 -3.15 18.18
N SER A 234 8.82 -3.98 17.14
CA SER A 234 10.08 -4.18 16.42
C SER A 234 10.60 -2.88 15.81
N TYR A 235 9.70 -2.10 15.20
CA TYR A 235 10.09 -0.84 14.58
C TYR A 235 10.42 0.22 15.63
N ALA A 236 9.66 0.31 16.72
CA ALA A 236 9.92 1.25 17.80
C ALA A 236 11.28 1.00 18.47
N ALA A 237 11.63 -0.25 18.78
CA ALA A 237 12.94 -0.62 19.29
C ALA A 237 14.05 -0.28 18.28
N SER A 238 13.83 -0.60 16.99
CA SER A 238 14.81 -0.30 15.94
C SER A 238 15.07 1.19 15.74
N ARG A 239 14.06 2.05 15.95
CA ARG A 239 14.21 3.52 15.90
C ARG A 239 15.11 4.05 17.00
N ARG A 240 15.18 3.35 18.13
CA ARG A 240 16.10 3.63 19.24
C ARG A 240 17.44 2.89 19.11
N HIS A 241 17.63 2.13 18.03
CA HIS A 241 18.79 1.24 17.83
C HIS A 241 18.95 0.18 18.93
N GLU A 242 17.84 -0.19 19.57
CA GLU A 242 17.79 -1.21 20.62
C GLU A 242 17.37 -2.55 20.01
N LYS A 243 17.99 -3.64 20.48
CA LYS A 243 17.54 -5.00 20.18
C LYS A 243 16.47 -5.41 21.20
N LEU A 244 15.40 -6.04 20.73
CA LEU A 244 14.45 -6.70 21.62
C LEU A 244 15.10 -7.99 22.14
N GLU A 245 15.51 -7.99 23.41
CA GLU A 245 16.10 -9.18 24.06
C GLU A 245 15.03 -10.22 24.43
N THR A 246 13.80 -9.77 24.71
CA THR A 246 12.67 -10.64 25.01
C THR A 246 11.51 -10.38 24.03
N PRO A 247 10.80 -11.43 23.58
CA PRO A 247 9.63 -11.25 22.73
C PRO A 247 8.50 -10.49 23.48
N SER A 248 7.88 -9.53 22.80
CA SER A 248 6.71 -8.82 23.34
C SER A 248 5.51 -9.76 23.54
N ALA A 249 4.44 -9.29 24.20
CA ALA A 249 3.26 -10.11 24.43
C ALA A 249 2.64 -10.63 23.12
N ALA A 250 2.56 -9.80 22.09
CA ALA A 250 2.08 -10.19 20.77
C ALA A 250 3.00 -11.22 20.10
N MET A 251 4.32 -11.00 20.18
CA MET A 251 5.31 -11.94 19.66
C MET A 251 5.21 -13.32 20.34
N ARG A 252 4.99 -13.37 21.66
CA ARG A 252 4.78 -14.63 22.38
C ARG A 252 3.53 -15.37 21.93
N ARG A 253 2.41 -14.65 21.71
CA ARG A 253 1.18 -15.24 21.15
C ARG A 253 1.43 -15.84 19.76
N LEU A 254 2.16 -15.14 18.89
CA LEU A 254 2.51 -15.63 17.55
C LEU A 254 3.41 -16.87 17.61
N LEU A 255 4.43 -16.88 18.48
CA LEU A 255 5.30 -18.05 18.66
C LEU A 255 4.52 -19.27 19.18
N ALA A 256 3.60 -19.08 20.13
CA ALA A 256 2.76 -20.16 20.63
C ALA A 256 1.90 -20.78 19.51
N ARG A 257 1.21 -19.94 18.72
CA ARG A 257 0.41 -20.39 17.57
C ARG A 257 1.23 -21.17 16.54
N ARG A 258 2.49 -20.78 16.31
CA ARG A 258 3.39 -21.53 15.41
C ARG A 258 3.67 -22.93 15.93
N GLY A 259 3.96 -23.05 17.23
CA GLY A 259 4.22 -24.35 17.86
C GLY A 259 3.01 -25.27 17.82
N ASP A 260 1.80 -24.72 17.86
CA ASP A 260 0.56 -25.48 17.74
C ASP A 260 0.33 -25.98 16.30
N ALA A 261 0.65 -25.18 15.27
CA ALA A 261 0.48 -25.55 13.87
C ALA A 261 1.52 -26.55 13.32
N GLN A 262 2.60 -26.79 14.07
CA GLN A 262 3.66 -27.74 13.74
C GLN A 262 3.51 -29.10 14.42
N ARG A 263 2.49 -29.27 15.26
CA ARG A 263 2.11 -30.53 15.89
C ARG A 263 0.96 -31.18 15.14
#